data_AF-A0A7Y7TIB8-F1
#
_entry.id   AF-A0A7Y7TIB8-F1
#
_cell.length_a   1.000
_cell.length_b   1.000
_cell.length_c   1.000
_cell.angle_alpha   90.00
_cell.angle_beta   90.00
_cell.angle_gamma   90.00
#
_symmetry.space_group_name_H-M   'P 1'
#
loop_
_entity.id
_entity.type
_entity.pdbx_description
1 polymer ?
#
loop_
_entity_poly.entity_id
_entity_poly.type
_entity_poly.pdbx_seq_one_letter_code
_entity_poly.pdbx_strand_id
1 'polypeptide(L)'
;MKKCKVTRREFLQVGAGAAAGLMTTSIIGCSSGGGINFVSQSSGKSSTEWYQGQQSVTAVYQPINSALYRQLLPATFDMPDSLQVIVAIAYYSTVSFPLTPYHEAYVLLACSHQGKSGLYTLTMPVDNKRANDIGRSIGYPKYIADGIELTESSGTWSGQVNHQGRTVMRMTFTPQAAAIASTRSIAGPSSFNLVPPGIGPEVLMVDMIGQQQVSTRSGSATVSADPNAPWSKLLEGASLVTAQFQEVTGDYGFRWGSAVVSIARIKNGRTDLAVEEALALLGGIDAVTLGKQKIMLKPNLVSENPQSTTNPEVIRTLAQLMKNAGKVVSIGEGSATASGFNVINGVYYRTKNQDKLNGMQQFVFDKLGYTSLAQSLGIPLVNLHTGEMSSVAVANGFVFDAISIHHSLTDIDMLCSVPMMKTHILGGVTLGMKNLIGTYPGAVYGSLRSLIHDQAAHVETSGVAGAVVDIVRANKLGLVVIDASTAMEGNGPEGGPLVKMDLIIAGTNALATDMVAASVMGFSHEEIPAFLWSNMAGMYPQRLNQIEVRGERMDSVRRKFLRPQLSSWSNLRPSFGSQEI
;
A
#
# COMPACT_ATOMS: atom_id res chain seq x y z
N MET A 1 5.91 -43.18 44.61
CA MET A 1 6.39 -42.29 45.70
C MET A 1 5.42 -41.12 45.86
N LYS A 2 5.31 -40.60 47.08
CA LYS A 2 4.15 -39.93 47.71
C LYS A 2 3.47 -38.79 46.91
N LYS A 3 2.13 -38.84 46.82
CA LYS A 3 1.26 -37.70 46.49
C LYS A 3 1.28 -36.71 47.67
N CYS A 4 1.80 -35.50 47.45
CA CYS A 4 1.63 -34.40 48.40
C CYS A 4 0.39 -33.60 47.99
N LYS A 5 -0.65 -33.61 48.82
CA LYS A 5 -1.84 -32.75 48.69
C LYS A 5 -1.51 -31.42 49.34
N VAL A 6 -1.29 -30.37 48.53
CA VAL A 6 -1.28 -28.98 49.03
C VAL A 6 -2.72 -28.55 49.26
N THR A 7 -3.02 -28.00 50.44
CA THR A 7 -4.39 -27.63 50.80
C THR A 7 -4.76 -26.25 50.23
N ARG A 8 -6.06 -26.01 49.98
CA ARG A 8 -6.63 -24.78 49.38
C ARG A 8 -6.26 -23.49 50.15
N ARG A 9 -5.77 -23.61 51.39
CA ARG A 9 -5.35 -22.50 52.25
C ARG A 9 -3.89 -22.09 52.05
N GLU A 10 -3.02 -22.99 51.58
CA GLU A 10 -1.62 -22.71 51.27
C GLU A 10 -1.43 -22.12 49.86
N PHE A 11 -2.35 -22.42 48.92
CA PHE A 11 -2.38 -21.81 47.58
C PHE A 11 -2.75 -20.31 47.62
N LEU A 12 -3.40 -19.85 48.69
CA LEU A 12 -3.88 -18.46 48.84
C LEU A 12 -2.91 -17.51 49.56
N GLN A 13 -1.77 -18.00 50.08
CA GLN A 13 -0.76 -17.15 50.75
C GLN A 13 0.53 -16.94 49.94
N VAL A 14 0.72 -17.64 48.81
CA VAL A 14 1.92 -17.49 47.94
C VAL A 14 1.57 -16.98 46.53
N GLY A 15 0.29 -16.77 46.21
CA GLY A 15 -0.19 -16.54 44.84
C GLY A 15 -0.62 -15.11 44.46
N ALA A 16 -0.21 -14.07 45.20
CA ALA A 16 -0.61 -12.67 44.90
C ALA A 16 0.52 -11.76 44.37
N GLY A 17 1.75 -12.26 44.29
CA GLY A 17 2.93 -11.46 43.90
C GLY A 17 3.68 -11.88 42.63
N ALA A 18 3.35 -13.03 42.05
CA ALA A 18 4.18 -13.65 40.98
C ALA A 18 3.47 -13.80 39.61
N ALA A 19 2.18 -13.49 39.50
CA ALA A 19 1.42 -13.64 38.25
C ALA A 19 1.45 -12.39 37.33
N ALA A 20 1.79 -11.22 37.87
CA ALA A 20 1.77 -9.96 37.12
C ALA A 20 3.00 -9.75 36.20
N GLY A 21 4.11 -10.47 36.43
CA GLY A 21 5.33 -10.36 35.63
C GLY A 21 5.39 -11.30 34.42
N LEU A 22 4.48 -12.27 34.33
CA LEU A 22 4.50 -13.33 33.30
C LEU A 22 3.48 -13.11 32.16
N MET A 23 2.51 -12.20 32.33
CA MET A 23 1.51 -11.95 31.26
C MET A 23 1.93 -10.85 30.28
N THR A 24 2.76 -9.88 30.70
CA THR A 24 3.31 -8.82 29.82
C THR A 24 4.40 -9.30 28.87
N THR A 25 5.00 -10.47 29.11
CA THR A 25 6.06 -11.06 28.28
C THR A 25 5.57 -11.74 27.00
N SER A 26 4.26 -12.02 26.89
CA SER A 26 3.72 -12.80 25.76
C SER A 26 3.53 -11.99 24.46
N ILE A 27 3.36 -10.67 24.54
CA ILE A 27 3.27 -9.77 23.38
C ILE A 27 4.51 -8.88 23.24
N ILE A 28 5.30 -8.72 24.31
CA ILE A 28 6.57 -7.94 24.34
C ILE A 28 7.81 -8.86 24.18
N GLY A 29 7.62 -10.09 23.69
CA GLY A 29 8.71 -10.98 23.28
C GLY A 29 9.56 -11.55 24.43
N CYS A 30 9.14 -12.69 24.96
CA CYS A 30 10.04 -13.64 25.62
C CYS A 30 9.68 -15.06 25.17
N SER A 31 10.47 -15.62 24.25
CA SER A 31 10.75 -17.05 24.23
C SER A 31 12.26 -17.22 24.16
N SER A 32 12.78 -18.08 25.04
CA SER A 32 14.20 -18.41 25.14
C SER A 32 14.51 -19.58 24.23
N GLY A 33 15.57 -19.48 23.43
CA GLY A 33 16.23 -20.65 22.81
C GLY A 33 16.72 -20.45 21.38
N GLY A 34 18.03 -20.60 21.19
CA GLY A 34 18.66 -20.88 19.89
C GLY A 34 19.57 -19.77 19.37
N GLY A 35 20.82 -19.71 19.86
CA GLY A 35 21.82 -18.79 19.33
C GLY A 35 22.18 -19.10 17.88
N ILE A 36 22.09 -18.09 17.02
CA ILE A 36 22.70 -18.07 15.69
C ILE A 36 23.57 -16.81 15.63
N ASN A 37 24.89 -17.01 15.52
CA ASN A 37 25.88 -15.94 15.41
C ASN A 37 25.71 -15.21 14.07
N PHE A 38 25.25 -13.95 14.11
CA PHE A 38 25.41 -13.03 12.99
C PHE A 38 26.75 -12.32 13.09
N VAL A 39 27.63 -12.60 12.13
CA VAL A 39 28.88 -11.87 11.92
C VAL A 39 28.56 -10.42 11.56
N SER A 40 29.10 -9.49 12.34
CA SER A 40 28.93 -8.04 12.15
C SER A 40 29.57 -7.58 10.84
N GLN A 41 28.80 -6.89 9.99
CA GLN A 41 29.36 -6.03 8.94
C GLN A 41 28.73 -4.64 8.96
N SER A 42 29.63 -3.65 8.94
CA SER A 42 29.52 -2.22 8.63
C SER A 42 28.61 -1.32 9.49
N SER A 43 29.27 -0.46 10.26
CA SER A 43 28.79 0.74 10.93
C SER A 43 28.49 1.88 9.95
N GLY A 44 27.31 1.87 9.33
CA GLY A 44 26.75 3.00 8.59
C GLY A 44 25.28 3.20 8.97
N LYS A 45 24.92 4.39 9.46
CA LYS A 45 23.53 4.74 9.84
C LYS A 45 22.60 4.51 8.66
N SER A 46 21.50 3.78 8.87
CA SER A 46 20.48 3.62 7.83
C SER A 46 19.61 4.90 7.77
N SER A 47 19.05 5.24 6.60
CA SER A 47 18.18 6.41 6.44
C SER A 47 16.84 6.34 7.18
N THR A 48 16.62 5.26 7.94
CA THR A 48 15.39 4.90 8.65
C THR A 48 15.56 4.87 10.18
N GLU A 49 16.76 5.11 10.71
CA GLU A 49 17.05 5.24 12.15
C GLU A 49 16.88 6.71 12.59
N TRP A 50 15.63 7.12 12.85
CA TRP A 50 15.29 8.52 13.12
C TRP A 50 15.32 8.91 14.59
N TYR A 51 15.33 7.95 15.51
CA TYR A 51 15.14 8.19 16.94
C TYR A 51 16.39 7.81 17.72
N GLN A 52 16.72 8.65 18.71
CA GLN A 52 17.83 8.47 19.63
C GLN A 52 17.42 8.59 21.10
N GLY A 53 16.28 9.19 21.39
CA GLY A 53 15.80 9.48 22.73
C GLY A 53 14.29 9.56 22.79
N GLN A 54 13.67 8.78 23.69
CA GLN A 54 12.24 8.82 23.98
C GLN A 54 12.00 8.65 25.48
N GLN A 55 11.02 9.36 26.01
CA GLN A 55 10.42 9.12 27.31
C GLN A 55 8.93 8.86 27.14
N SER A 56 8.36 7.88 27.84
CA SER A 56 6.93 7.57 27.68
C SER A 56 6.32 6.96 28.93
N VAL A 57 5.06 7.29 29.17
CA VAL A 57 4.18 6.53 30.06
C VAL A 57 3.30 5.64 29.19
N THR A 58 3.36 4.33 29.42
CA THR A 58 2.60 3.32 28.69
C THR A 58 1.77 2.50 29.67
N ALA A 59 0.46 2.44 29.45
CA ALA A 59 -0.48 1.61 30.20
C ALA A 59 -1.00 0.48 29.31
N VAL A 60 -1.10 -0.72 29.87
CA VAL A 60 -1.69 -1.87 29.18
C VAL A 60 -2.93 -2.31 29.95
N TYR A 61 -4.05 -2.38 29.25
CA TYR A 61 -5.35 -2.71 29.81
C TYR A 61 -5.99 -3.87 29.03
N GLN A 62 -6.62 -4.79 29.76
CA GLN A 62 -7.44 -5.85 29.17
C GLN A 62 -8.91 -5.40 29.16
N PRO A 63 -9.48 -5.09 27.98
CA PRO A 63 -10.83 -4.55 27.88
C PRO A 63 -11.88 -5.61 28.19
N ILE A 64 -12.94 -5.19 28.88
CA ILE A 64 -14.13 -6.02 29.14
C ILE A 64 -15.11 -6.04 27.97
N ASN A 65 -15.11 -5.01 27.12
CA ASN A 65 -16.04 -4.86 26.01
C ASN A 65 -15.45 -5.42 24.70
N SER A 66 -15.48 -6.74 24.55
CA SER A 66 -14.98 -7.43 23.35
C SER A 66 -15.77 -7.07 22.08
N ALA A 67 -17.06 -6.74 22.19
CA ALA A 67 -17.88 -6.33 21.06
C ALA A 67 -17.41 -4.98 20.47
N LEU A 68 -17.18 -3.99 21.33
CA LEU A 68 -16.62 -2.70 20.92
C LEU A 68 -15.20 -2.87 20.36
N TYR A 69 -14.39 -3.76 20.95
CA TYR A 69 -13.06 -4.09 20.44
C TYR A 69 -13.11 -4.57 18.98
N ARG A 70 -13.98 -5.54 18.69
CA ARG A 70 -14.20 -6.07 17.34
C ARG A 70 -14.73 -5.02 16.38
N GLN A 71 -15.61 -4.13 16.85
CA GLN A 71 -16.16 -3.05 16.04
C GLN A 71 -15.09 -2.03 15.64
N LEU A 72 -14.18 -1.71 16.56
CA LEU A 72 -13.11 -0.73 16.33
C LEU A 72 -11.90 -1.33 15.60
N LEU A 73 -11.72 -2.65 15.66
CA LEU A 73 -10.69 -3.35 14.89
C LEU A 73 -11.19 -3.61 13.45
N PRO A 74 -10.48 -3.14 12.40
CA PRO A 74 -10.85 -3.41 11.02
C PRO A 74 -11.00 -4.91 10.69
N ALA A 75 -11.97 -5.24 9.83
CA ALA A 75 -12.31 -6.62 9.47
C ALA A 75 -11.12 -7.43 8.89
N THR A 76 -10.15 -6.73 8.28
CA THR A 76 -8.91 -7.31 7.74
C THR A 76 -7.96 -7.88 8.82
N PHE A 77 -8.19 -7.54 10.10
CA PHE A 77 -7.42 -8.04 11.23
C PHE A 77 -8.23 -9.02 12.08
N ASP A 78 -7.56 -10.08 12.53
CA ASP A 78 -8.08 -11.08 13.44
C ASP A 78 -7.95 -10.60 14.90
N MET A 79 -8.94 -10.95 15.73
CA MET A 79 -8.84 -10.69 17.17
C MET A 79 -7.81 -11.63 17.81
N PRO A 80 -7.02 -11.15 18.78
CA PRO A 80 -6.11 -12.00 19.54
C PRO A 80 -6.88 -12.84 20.56
N ASP A 81 -6.29 -13.96 21.01
CA ASP A 81 -6.84 -14.78 22.10
C ASP A 81 -7.00 -13.99 23.41
N SER A 82 -6.09 -13.03 23.64
CA SER A 82 -6.13 -12.11 24.78
C SER A 82 -6.20 -10.67 24.28
N LEU A 83 -7.33 -10.03 24.53
CA LEU A 83 -7.55 -8.63 24.13
C LEU A 83 -6.64 -7.72 24.95
N GLN A 84 -5.96 -6.80 24.26
CA GLN A 84 -5.16 -5.77 24.91
C GLN A 84 -5.39 -4.42 24.24
N VAL A 85 -5.51 -3.40 25.07
CA VAL A 85 -5.50 -1.99 24.71
C VAL A 85 -4.27 -1.37 25.32
N ILE A 86 -3.44 -0.75 24.49
CA ILE A 86 -2.24 -0.03 24.92
C ILE A 86 -2.51 1.45 24.76
N VAL A 87 -2.30 2.21 25.83
CA VAL A 87 -2.46 3.67 25.85
C VAL A 87 -1.13 4.27 26.27
N ALA A 88 -0.61 5.23 25.52
CA ALA A 88 0.63 5.89 25.91
C ALA A 88 0.65 7.38 25.55
N ILE A 89 1.46 8.12 26.31
CA ILE A 89 1.91 9.48 26.00
C ILE A 89 3.44 9.44 26.00
N ALA A 90 4.04 9.92 24.91
CA ALA A 90 5.46 9.87 24.65
C ALA A 90 6.02 11.25 24.28
N TYR A 91 7.25 11.49 24.69
CA TYR A 91 8.09 12.59 24.26
C TYR A 91 9.33 12.03 23.55
N TYR A 92 9.46 12.30 22.26
CA TYR A 92 10.65 11.98 21.48
C TYR A 92 11.64 13.13 21.61
N SER A 93 12.55 13.01 22.57
CA SER A 93 13.47 14.07 22.98
C SER A 93 14.66 14.25 22.03
N THR A 94 15.11 13.18 21.38
CA THR A 94 16.24 13.21 20.44
C THR A 94 15.89 12.46 19.17
N VAL A 95 15.86 13.20 18.06
CA VAL A 95 15.51 12.71 16.73
C VAL A 95 16.43 13.31 15.68
N SER A 96 16.57 12.61 14.55
CA SER A 96 17.33 13.07 13.40
C SER A 96 16.47 13.89 12.44
N PHE A 97 17.10 14.85 11.75
CA PHE A 97 16.46 15.54 10.63
C PHE A 97 15.93 14.49 9.62
N PRO A 98 14.69 14.60 9.13
CA PRO A 98 13.85 15.80 9.09
C PRO A 98 13.04 16.17 10.34
N LEU A 99 13.01 15.31 11.35
CA LEU A 99 12.19 15.51 12.53
C LEU A 99 12.84 16.50 13.50
N THR A 100 12.01 17.11 14.33
CA THR A 100 12.40 17.87 15.52
C THR A 100 11.72 17.23 16.73
N PRO A 101 12.25 17.39 17.95
CA PRO A 101 11.63 16.83 19.16
C PRO A 101 10.14 17.15 19.24
N TYR A 102 9.36 16.16 19.64
CA TYR A 102 7.90 16.22 19.57
C TYR A 102 7.25 15.28 20.57
N HIS A 103 5.98 15.53 20.85
CA HIS A 103 5.15 14.65 21.65
C HIS A 103 4.11 13.94 20.80
N GLU A 104 3.75 12.75 21.23
CA GLU A 104 2.72 11.94 20.61
C GLU A 104 2.00 11.15 21.69
N ALA A 105 0.72 10.88 21.48
CA ALA A 105 0.02 9.87 22.24
C ALA A 105 -0.64 8.88 21.29
N TYR A 106 -0.95 7.69 21.78
CA TYR A 106 -1.59 6.67 20.96
C TYR A 106 -2.44 5.70 21.77
N VAL A 107 -3.47 5.17 21.10
CA VAL A 107 -4.26 4.02 21.55
C VAL A 107 -4.12 2.91 20.52
N LEU A 108 -3.63 1.75 20.95
CA LEU A 108 -3.36 0.60 20.11
C LEU A 108 -4.19 -0.61 20.56
N LEU A 109 -4.63 -1.41 19.60
CA LEU A 109 -5.27 -2.70 19.81
C LEU A 109 -4.31 -3.82 19.40
N ALA A 110 -4.11 -4.81 20.27
CA ALA A 110 -3.50 -6.06 19.84
C ALA A 110 -4.36 -6.77 18.77
N CYS A 111 -3.72 -7.26 17.71
CA CYS A 111 -4.40 -8.01 16.66
C CYS A 111 -3.44 -9.00 15.99
N SER A 112 -3.96 -9.77 15.06
CA SER A 112 -3.11 -10.50 14.13
C SER A 112 -3.55 -10.29 12.69
N HIS A 113 -2.60 -10.42 11.77
CA HIS A 113 -2.83 -10.38 10.34
C HIS A 113 -2.02 -11.48 9.68
N GLN A 114 -2.69 -12.37 8.94
CA GLN A 114 -2.05 -13.50 8.25
C GLN A 114 -1.19 -14.36 9.19
N GLY A 115 -1.68 -14.61 10.41
CA GLY A 115 -1.00 -15.41 11.43
C GLY A 115 0.16 -14.70 12.15
N LYS A 116 0.43 -13.42 11.88
CA LYS A 116 1.42 -12.62 12.60
C LYS A 116 0.75 -11.70 13.62
N SER A 117 1.17 -11.77 14.88
CA SER A 117 0.71 -10.86 15.93
C SER A 117 1.33 -9.47 15.79
N GLY A 118 0.58 -8.43 16.16
CA GLY A 118 1.03 -7.05 16.10
C GLY A 118 0.01 -6.08 16.71
N LEU A 119 0.19 -4.80 16.46
CA LEU A 119 -0.63 -3.72 17.03
C LEU A 119 -1.28 -2.89 15.93
N TYR A 120 -2.59 -2.68 16.01
CA TYR A 120 -3.34 -1.74 15.18
C TYR A 120 -3.52 -0.40 15.91
N THR A 121 -3.17 0.71 15.28
CA THR A 121 -3.35 2.05 15.86
C THR A 121 -4.77 2.57 15.62
N LEU A 122 -5.51 2.85 16.70
CA LEU A 122 -6.84 3.48 16.62
C LEU A 122 -6.78 4.99 16.46
N THR A 123 -5.89 5.62 17.21
CA THR A 123 -5.75 7.07 17.25
C THR A 123 -4.33 7.45 17.64
N MET A 124 -3.79 8.52 17.08
CA MET A 124 -2.41 8.94 17.29
C MET A 124 -2.23 10.47 17.20
N PRO A 125 -2.76 11.25 18.16
CA PRO A 125 -2.50 12.68 18.24
C PRO A 125 -1.02 13.00 18.35
N VAL A 126 -0.56 14.02 17.63
CA VAL A 126 0.84 14.47 17.61
C VAL A 126 0.91 16.00 17.58
N ASP A 127 1.93 16.60 18.20
CA ASP A 127 2.12 18.07 18.24
C ASP A 127 3.03 18.60 17.13
N ASN A 128 3.56 17.72 16.26
CA ASN A 128 4.49 18.07 15.19
C ASN A 128 3.92 17.72 13.81
N LYS A 129 3.85 18.74 12.94
CA LYS A 129 3.32 18.59 11.57
C LYS A 129 4.10 17.58 10.73
N ARG A 130 5.42 17.54 10.84
CA ARG A 130 6.22 16.66 9.99
C ARG A 130 6.10 15.20 10.43
N ALA A 131 6.08 14.96 11.74
CA ALA A 131 5.80 13.64 12.30
C ALA A 131 4.38 13.15 11.96
N ASN A 132 3.39 14.06 11.94
CA ASN A 132 2.04 13.79 11.45
C ASN A 132 2.04 13.33 9.99
N ASP A 133 2.61 14.16 9.10
CA ASP A 133 2.55 13.94 7.67
C ASP A 133 3.24 12.62 7.29
N ILE A 134 4.41 12.34 7.87
CA ILE A 134 5.15 11.08 7.68
C ILE A 134 4.38 9.88 8.25
N GLY A 135 3.77 10.01 9.43
CA GLY A 135 3.00 8.90 10.02
C GLY A 135 1.76 8.54 9.21
N ARG A 136 0.99 9.53 8.77
CA ARG A 136 -0.18 9.32 7.89
C ARG A 136 0.19 8.67 6.58
N SER A 137 1.38 8.99 6.09
CA SER A 137 1.99 8.43 4.88
C SER A 137 2.18 6.92 4.93
N ILE A 138 2.33 6.36 6.13
CA ILE A 138 2.48 4.92 6.37
C ILE A 138 1.26 4.33 7.11
N GLY A 139 0.10 4.99 6.97
CA GLY A 139 -1.20 4.49 7.40
C GLY A 139 -1.55 4.73 8.88
N TYR A 140 -0.72 5.44 9.66
CA TYR A 140 -1.10 5.81 11.02
C TYR A 140 -2.22 6.87 11.00
N PRO A 141 -3.25 6.75 11.85
CA PRO A 141 -4.33 7.72 11.95
C PRO A 141 -3.91 8.98 12.75
N LYS A 142 -2.80 9.62 12.34
CA LYS A 142 -2.29 10.81 13.02
C LYS A 142 -3.13 12.06 12.72
N TYR A 143 -3.22 12.93 13.71
CA TYR A 143 -3.76 14.28 13.57
C TYR A 143 -3.06 15.24 14.52
N ILE A 144 -3.12 16.53 14.20
CA ILE A 144 -2.48 17.58 15.01
C ILE A 144 -3.32 17.87 16.26
N ALA A 145 -2.72 17.67 17.43
CA ALA A 145 -3.28 18.08 18.71
C ALA A 145 -2.99 19.57 18.98
N ASP A 146 -3.81 20.21 19.82
CA ASP A 146 -3.58 21.59 20.26
C ASP A 146 -2.35 21.68 21.18
N GLY A 147 -2.11 20.60 21.93
CA GLY A 147 -0.95 20.43 22.79
C GLY A 147 -0.89 19.04 23.40
N ILE A 148 0.33 18.54 23.59
CA ILE A 148 0.60 17.29 24.30
C ILE A 148 1.73 17.58 25.27
N GLU A 149 1.57 17.15 26.51
CA GLU A 149 2.54 17.35 27.58
C GLU A 149 2.83 16.03 28.26
N LEU A 150 4.08 15.85 28.69
CA LEU A 150 4.50 14.79 29.61
C LEU A 150 5.50 15.41 30.61
N THR A 151 5.10 15.51 31.87
CA THR A 151 5.88 16.17 32.92
C THR A 151 6.11 15.25 34.10
N GLU A 152 7.25 15.42 34.78
CA GLU A 152 7.59 14.71 36.00
C GLU A 152 7.53 15.67 37.19
N SER A 153 6.93 15.23 38.29
CA SER A 153 6.90 15.96 39.55
C SER A 153 6.89 14.99 40.73
N SER A 154 7.87 15.12 41.62
CA SER A 154 7.97 14.34 42.86
C SER A 154 7.89 12.82 42.66
N GLY A 155 8.50 12.31 41.59
CA GLY A 155 8.53 10.89 41.23
C GLY A 155 7.24 10.39 40.55
N THR A 156 6.34 11.28 40.15
CA THR A 156 5.10 10.96 39.42
C THR A 156 5.11 11.63 38.06
N TRP A 157 4.70 10.91 37.02
CA TRP A 157 4.61 11.45 35.66
C TRP A 157 3.17 11.73 35.29
N SER A 158 2.90 12.94 34.80
CA SER A 158 1.57 13.33 34.32
C SER A 158 1.65 13.73 32.85
N GLY A 159 0.81 13.10 32.04
CA GLY A 159 0.66 13.42 30.63
C GLY A 159 -0.75 13.86 30.29
N GLN A 160 -0.88 14.80 29.36
CA GLN A 160 -2.17 15.32 28.90
C GLN A 160 -2.14 15.60 27.39
N VAL A 161 -3.24 15.30 26.71
CA VAL A 161 -3.47 15.61 25.30
C VAL A 161 -4.69 16.51 25.19
N ASN A 162 -4.54 17.66 24.54
CA ASN A 162 -5.62 18.59 24.23
C ASN A 162 -5.86 18.64 22.72
N HIS A 163 -7.12 18.61 22.31
CA HIS A 163 -7.52 18.76 20.91
C HIS A 163 -8.89 19.42 20.83
N GLN A 164 -9.04 20.39 19.93
CA GLN A 164 -10.26 21.20 19.76
C GLN A 164 -10.74 21.84 21.08
N GLY A 165 -9.80 22.32 21.89
CA GLY A 165 -10.08 22.98 23.18
C GLY A 165 -10.53 22.04 24.30
N ARG A 166 -10.41 20.71 24.12
CA ARG A 166 -10.79 19.71 25.13
C ARG A 166 -9.64 18.79 25.47
N THR A 167 -9.59 18.33 26.71
CA THR A 167 -8.67 17.25 27.11
C THR A 167 -9.22 15.91 26.62
N VAL A 168 -8.54 15.32 25.64
CA VAL A 168 -8.95 14.04 25.02
C VAL A 168 -8.33 12.82 25.67
N MET A 169 -7.20 13.00 26.36
CA MET A 169 -6.51 11.96 27.11
C MET A 169 -5.74 12.58 28.28
N ARG A 170 -5.75 11.92 29.43
CA ARG A 170 -4.85 12.21 30.55
C ARG A 170 -4.38 10.93 31.21
N MET A 171 -3.10 10.89 31.54
CA MET A 171 -2.46 9.79 32.25
C MET A 171 -1.67 10.31 33.45
N THR A 172 -1.77 9.64 34.60
CA THR A 172 -0.89 9.90 35.74
C THR A 172 -0.28 8.60 36.19
N PHE A 173 1.05 8.47 36.05
CA PHE A 173 1.81 7.29 36.41
C PHE A 173 2.57 7.48 37.72
N THR A 174 2.39 6.52 38.62
CA THR A 174 3.11 6.44 39.89
C THR A 174 3.95 5.15 39.90
N PRO A 175 5.27 5.24 40.08
CA PRO A 175 6.16 4.09 40.14
C PRO A 175 5.91 3.28 41.42
N GLN A 176 6.16 1.97 41.37
CA GLN A 176 6.11 1.13 42.56
C GLN A 176 7.36 1.38 43.43
N ALA A 177 7.20 1.46 44.75
CA ALA A 177 8.25 1.87 45.69
C ALA A 177 9.56 1.04 45.67
N ALA A 178 9.54 -0.16 45.07
CA ALA A 178 10.70 -1.06 44.93
C ALA A 178 11.05 -1.38 43.46
N ALA A 179 10.56 -0.60 42.50
CA ALA A 179 10.83 -0.85 41.08
C ALA A 179 12.31 -0.57 40.76
N ILE A 180 13.09 -1.63 40.54
CA ILE A 180 14.45 -1.52 40.00
C ILE A 180 14.33 -1.22 38.51
N ALA A 181 15.00 -0.16 38.05
CA ALA A 181 15.11 0.12 36.63
C ALA A 181 15.84 -1.06 35.94
N SER A 182 15.17 -1.72 35.01
CA SER A 182 15.77 -2.76 34.19
C SER A 182 16.13 -2.21 32.81
N THR A 183 17.34 -2.49 32.34
CA THR A 183 17.78 -2.15 30.98
C THR A 183 17.78 -3.39 30.11
N ARG A 184 17.19 -3.30 28.91
CA ARG A 184 17.21 -4.37 27.91
C ARG A 184 17.44 -3.82 26.52
N SER A 185 18.04 -4.64 25.66
CA SER A 185 17.96 -4.45 24.23
C SER A 185 16.82 -5.30 23.68
N ILE A 186 15.84 -4.64 23.06
CA ILE A 186 14.65 -5.28 22.53
C ILE A 186 14.41 -4.80 21.10
N ALA A 187 13.94 -5.71 20.26
CA ALA A 187 13.11 -5.34 19.12
C ALA A 187 11.68 -5.17 19.66
N GLY A 188 11.05 -4.04 19.44
CA GLY A 188 9.66 -3.86 19.86
C GLY A 188 8.66 -4.42 18.84
N PRO A 189 7.37 -4.37 19.17
CA PRO A 189 6.34 -5.05 18.41
C PRO A 189 6.13 -4.41 17.02
N SER A 190 5.86 -5.24 16.02
CA SER A 190 5.39 -4.77 14.71
C SER A 190 4.01 -4.13 14.85
N SER A 191 3.78 -3.07 14.08
CA SER A 191 2.44 -2.48 13.94
C SER A 191 1.86 -2.78 12.57
N PHE A 192 0.53 -2.87 12.52
CA PHE A 192 -0.25 -3.04 11.30
C PHE A 192 -1.06 -1.78 11.07
N ASN A 193 -0.82 -1.14 9.93
CA ASN A 193 -1.57 0.04 9.52
C ASN A 193 -2.38 -0.27 8.26
N LEU A 194 -3.61 0.24 8.20
CA LEU A 194 -4.35 0.22 6.95
C LEU A 194 -3.82 1.30 6.03
N VAL A 195 -3.68 0.96 4.75
CA VAL A 195 -3.35 1.92 3.70
C VAL A 195 -4.60 2.11 2.84
N PRO A 196 -4.97 3.35 2.46
CA PRO A 196 -6.11 3.56 1.60
C PRO A 196 -6.01 2.75 0.30
N PRO A 197 -7.14 2.29 -0.27
CA PRO A 197 -7.17 1.55 -1.53
C PRO A 197 -6.39 2.24 -2.65
N GLY A 198 -5.63 1.47 -3.43
CA GLY A 198 -4.87 1.95 -4.59
C GLY A 198 -3.53 2.62 -4.26
N ILE A 199 -3.15 2.75 -2.97
CA ILE A 199 -1.89 3.39 -2.55
C ILE A 199 -0.75 2.38 -2.33
N GLY A 200 -1.06 1.15 -1.93
CA GLY A 200 -0.10 0.11 -1.57
C GLY A 200 -0.81 -1.18 -1.12
N PRO A 201 -0.13 -2.11 -0.44
CA PRO A 201 -0.82 -3.24 0.17
C PRO A 201 -1.86 -2.72 1.17
N GLU A 202 -3.04 -3.35 1.21
CA GLU A 202 -4.16 -2.96 2.09
C GLU A 202 -3.73 -2.83 3.56
N VAL A 203 -2.78 -3.68 3.98
CA VAL A 203 -2.12 -3.65 5.27
C VAL A 203 -0.62 -3.40 5.09
N LEU A 204 -0.11 -2.36 5.72
CA LEU A 204 1.31 -2.09 5.87
C LEU A 204 1.79 -2.57 7.24
N MET A 205 2.77 -3.48 7.24
CA MET A 205 3.51 -3.84 8.44
C MET A 205 4.65 -2.86 8.64
N VAL A 206 4.72 -2.25 9.82
CA VAL A 206 5.78 -1.34 10.23
C VAL A 206 6.53 -1.98 11.39
N ASP A 207 7.73 -2.46 11.11
CA ASP A 207 8.65 -3.07 12.07
C ASP A 207 9.52 -1.99 12.71
N MET A 208 9.84 -2.17 13.99
CA MET A 208 10.86 -1.36 14.63
C MET A 208 12.23 -1.99 14.42
N ILE A 209 13.19 -1.18 13.97
CA ILE A 209 14.57 -1.58 13.65
C ILE A 209 15.58 -0.75 14.42
N GLY A 210 16.83 -1.21 14.44
CA GLY A 210 17.93 -0.58 15.18
C GLY A 210 18.08 -1.14 16.59
N GLN A 211 18.97 -0.53 17.37
CA GLN A 211 19.26 -0.98 18.74
C GLN A 211 18.69 -0.02 19.76
N GLN A 212 17.79 -0.54 20.59
CA GLN A 212 17.26 0.18 21.73
C GLN A 212 17.97 -0.24 23.01
N GLN A 213 18.16 0.71 23.91
CA GLN A 213 18.40 0.51 25.33
C GLN A 213 17.22 1.10 26.09
N VAL A 214 16.39 0.23 26.65
CA VAL A 214 15.14 0.64 27.31
C VAL A 214 15.31 0.52 28.82
N SER A 215 15.30 1.64 29.53
CA SER A 215 15.17 1.72 30.98
C SER A 215 13.69 1.75 31.34
N THR A 216 13.23 0.84 32.20
CA THR A 216 11.80 0.72 32.56
C THR A 216 11.59 0.85 34.06
N ARG A 217 10.64 1.70 34.47
CA ARG A 217 10.07 1.74 35.82
C ARG A 217 8.64 1.23 35.78
N SER A 218 8.37 0.14 36.51
CA SER A 218 7.01 -0.40 36.62
C SER A 218 6.23 0.29 37.72
N GLY A 219 4.91 0.38 37.55
CA GLY A 219 4.01 0.99 38.51
C GLY A 219 2.57 0.90 38.04
N SER A 220 1.80 1.91 38.39
CA SER A 220 0.39 2.01 38.03
C SER A 220 0.09 3.37 37.43
N ALA A 221 -0.85 3.42 36.49
CA ALA A 221 -1.36 4.67 35.96
C ALA A 221 -2.87 4.78 36.13
N THR A 222 -3.35 5.99 36.38
CA THR A 222 -4.73 6.35 36.08
C THR A 222 -4.79 6.80 34.62
N VAL A 223 -5.83 6.36 33.90
CA VAL A 223 -6.04 6.74 32.50
C VAL A 223 -7.46 7.27 32.36
N SER A 224 -7.59 8.45 31.76
CA SER A 224 -8.89 9.03 31.43
C SER A 224 -8.90 9.51 29.98
N ALA A 225 -10.06 9.40 29.35
CA ALA A 225 -10.31 9.78 27.97
C ALA A 225 -11.56 10.67 27.90
N ASP A 226 -11.67 11.50 26.86
CA ASP A 226 -12.93 12.19 26.57
C ASP A 226 -14.04 11.13 26.38
N PRO A 227 -15.15 11.20 27.13
CA PRO A 227 -16.27 10.28 26.99
C PRO A 227 -16.84 10.20 25.57
N ASN A 228 -16.67 11.25 24.76
CA ASN A 228 -17.11 11.29 23.37
C ASN A 228 -16.14 10.59 22.41
N ALA A 229 -14.92 10.26 22.84
CA ALA A 229 -13.98 9.52 22.01
C ALA A 229 -14.55 8.11 21.73
N PRO A 230 -14.60 7.63 20.47
CA PRO A 230 -15.20 6.34 20.11
C PRO A 230 -14.61 5.13 20.86
N TRP A 231 -13.35 5.25 21.28
CA TRP A 231 -12.60 4.21 21.99
C TRP A 231 -12.65 4.33 23.51
N SER A 232 -13.21 5.42 24.07
CA SER A 232 -13.17 5.69 25.53
C SER A 232 -13.76 4.56 26.37
N LYS A 233 -14.85 3.95 25.89
CA LYS A 233 -15.53 2.81 26.52
C LYS A 233 -14.70 1.52 26.50
N LEU A 234 -13.63 1.44 25.72
CA LEU A 234 -12.66 0.34 25.86
C LEU A 234 -11.89 0.41 27.17
N LEU A 235 -11.86 1.57 27.85
CA LEU A 235 -11.20 1.77 29.14
C LEU A 235 -12.20 1.75 30.31
N GLU A 236 -13.43 1.30 30.10
CA GLU A 236 -14.43 1.20 31.16
C GLU A 236 -13.93 0.29 32.30
N GLY A 237 -13.86 0.83 33.52
CA GLY A 237 -13.31 0.12 34.68
C GLY A 237 -11.77 0.18 34.82
N ALA A 238 -11.07 0.87 33.92
CA ALA A 238 -9.61 1.06 33.97
C ALA A 238 -9.18 2.20 34.94
N SER A 239 -9.69 2.21 36.18
CA SER A 239 -9.43 3.29 37.13
C SER A 239 -7.97 3.35 37.60
N LEU A 240 -7.32 2.18 37.75
CA LEU A 240 -5.91 2.04 38.04
C LEU A 240 -5.38 0.81 37.30
N VAL A 241 -4.47 1.01 36.35
CA VAL A 241 -3.96 -0.04 35.47
C VAL A 241 -2.46 -0.21 35.62
N THR A 242 -1.96 -1.41 35.31
CA THR A 242 -0.52 -1.64 35.22
C THR A 242 0.07 -0.77 34.12
N ALA A 243 1.13 -0.05 34.48
CA ALA A 243 1.79 0.88 33.58
C ALA A 243 3.29 0.90 33.81
N GLN A 244 3.99 1.48 32.85
CA GLN A 244 5.42 1.62 32.84
C GLN A 244 5.80 3.04 32.41
N PHE A 245 6.80 3.60 33.06
CA PHE A 245 7.57 4.70 32.51
C PHE A 245 8.82 4.14 31.84
N GLN A 246 9.06 4.51 30.59
CA GLN A 246 10.17 4.02 29.80
C GLN A 246 11.03 5.18 29.31
N GLU A 247 12.34 5.02 29.41
CA GLU A 247 13.33 5.86 28.74
C GLU A 247 14.08 5.01 27.73
N VAL A 248 14.00 5.39 26.46
CA VAL A 248 14.62 4.66 25.36
C VAL A 248 15.76 5.50 24.81
N THR A 249 16.94 4.90 24.69
CA THR A 249 18.09 5.49 24.01
C THR A 249 18.66 4.53 22.96
N GLY A 250 19.51 5.03 22.07
CA GLY A 250 20.13 4.26 20.98
C GLY A 250 19.57 4.64 19.61
N ASP A 251 20.25 4.28 18.53
CA ASP A 251 19.78 4.57 17.17
C ASP A 251 18.74 3.52 16.74
N TYR A 252 17.48 3.94 16.65
CA TYR A 252 16.38 3.10 16.20
C TYR A 252 15.41 3.86 15.29
N GLY A 253 14.54 3.11 14.62
CA GLY A 253 13.45 3.68 13.87
C GLY A 253 12.54 2.63 13.30
N PHE A 254 11.85 2.99 12.22
CA PHE A 254 10.82 2.14 11.66
C PHE A 254 11.20 1.72 10.25
N ARG A 255 11.06 0.43 9.99
CA ARG A 255 11.12 -0.16 8.66
C ARG A 255 9.73 -0.68 8.36
N TRP A 256 9.07 -0.07 7.38
CA TRP A 256 7.90 -0.68 6.78
C TRP A 256 8.33 -1.44 5.53
N GLY A 257 7.59 -2.49 5.20
CA GLY A 257 7.88 -3.32 4.03
C GLY A 257 8.11 -2.44 2.80
N SER A 258 9.33 -2.47 2.26
CA SER A 258 9.63 -1.86 0.97
C SER A 258 8.73 -2.51 -0.07
N ALA A 259 8.12 -1.72 -0.94
CA ALA A 259 7.48 -2.29 -2.10
C ALA A 259 8.51 -3.18 -2.82
N VAL A 260 8.14 -4.43 -3.09
CA VAL A 260 9.00 -5.37 -3.80
C VAL A 260 8.67 -5.31 -5.28
N VAL A 261 9.68 -5.13 -6.11
CA VAL A 261 9.56 -5.21 -7.57
C VAL A 261 10.56 -6.23 -8.09
N SER A 262 10.08 -7.20 -8.86
CA SER A 262 10.92 -8.18 -9.54
C SER A 262 11.27 -7.72 -10.94
N ILE A 263 12.50 -7.99 -11.38
CA ILE A 263 12.93 -7.87 -12.78
C ILE A 263 13.46 -9.24 -13.23
N ALA A 264 12.76 -9.88 -14.16
CA ALA A 264 13.15 -11.16 -14.74
C ALA A 264 13.52 -11.00 -16.21
N ARG A 265 14.49 -11.78 -16.68
CA ARG A 265 14.98 -11.75 -18.06
C ARG A 265 14.35 -12.86 -18.88
N ILE A 266 13.86 -12.52 -20.06
CA ILE A 266 13.42 -13.49 -21.06
C ILE A 266 14.66 -14.11 -21.70
N LYS A 267 14.83 -15.42 -21.50
CA LYS A 267 15.95 -16.18 -22.05
C LYS A 267 15.44 -17.13 -23.12
N ASN A 268 16.12 -17.19 -24.27
CA ASN A 268 15.78 -18.08 -25.38
C ASN A 268 14.31 -17.97 -25.84
N GLY A 269 13.73 -16.77 -25.77
CA GLY A 269 12.32 -16.52 -26.14
C GLY A 269 11.28 -17.12 -25.19
N ARG A 270 11.68 -17.64 -24.02
CA ARG A 270 10.78 -18.22 -23.01
C ARG A 270 10.17 -17.13 -22.11
N THR A 271 9.19 -16.41 -22.67
CA THR A 271 8.44 -15.38 -21.96
C THR A 271 7.68 -15.96 -20.77
N ASP A 272 7.15 -17.17 -20.91
CA ASP A 272 6.47 -17.93 -19.86
C ASP A 272 7.33 -18.10 -18.61
N LEU A 273 8.56 -18.59 -18.77
CA LEU A 273 9.50 -18.79 -17.65
C LEU A 273 9.91 -17.48 -16.99
N ALA A 274 10.02 -16.38 -17.75
CA ALA A 274 10.34 -15.08 -17.18
C ALA A 274 9.16 -14.52 -16.36
N VAL A 275 7.91 -14.77 -16.77
CA VAL A 275 6.72 -14.43 -15.97
C VAL A 275 6.68 -15.26 -14.68
N GLU A 276 6.95 -16.56 -14.75
CA GLU A 276 7.05 -17.44 -13.58
C GLU A 276 8.14 -16.98 -12.61
N GLU A 277 9.34 -16.66 -13.13
CA GLU A 277 10.46 -16.14 -12.33
C GLU A 277 10.11 -14.80 -11.66
N ALA A 278 9.50 -13.87 -12.41
CA ALA A 278 9.07 -12.59 -11.85
C ALA A 278 8.10 -12.79 -10.67
N LEU A 279 7.08 -13.64 -10.84
CA LEU A 279 6.14 -13.93 -9.74
C LEU A 279 6.80 -14.69 -8.58
N ALA A 280 7.72 -15.62 -8.86
CA ALA A 280 8.47 -16.34 -7.82
C ALA A 280 9.30 -15.38 -6.95
N LEU A 281 9.93 -14.37 -7.55
CA LEU A 281 10.67 -13.33 -6.82
C LEU A 281 9.77 -12.47 -5.92
N LEU A 282 8.47 -12.38 -6.23
CA LEU A 282 7.46 -11.74 -5.38
C LEU A 282 6.90 -12.66 -4.28
N GLY A 283 7.40 -13.91 -4.17
CA GLY A 283 6.93 -14.91 -3.20
C GLY A 283 6.03 -15.99 -3.82
N GLY A 284 5.87 -16.01 -5.14
CA GLY A 284 5.09 -17.00 -5.87
C GLY A 284 3.63 -16.61 -6.08
N ILE A 285 2.95 -17.35 -6.95
CA ILE A 285 1.55 -17.07 -7.35
C ILE A 285 0.59 -17.09 -6.15
N ASP A 286 0.80 -18.01 -5.19
CA ASP A 286 -0.05 -18.13 -4.01
C ASP A 286 0.05 -16.90 -3.10
N ALA A 287 1.26 -16.37 -2.93
CA ALA A 287 1.47 -15.16 -2.15
C ALA A 287 0.84 -13.94 -2.82
N VAL A 288 1.06 -13.78 -4.14
CA VAL A 288 0.52 -12.66 -4.93
C VAL A 288 -1.01 -12.68 -5.00
N THR A 289 -1.62 -13.86 -4.97
CA THR A 289 -3.09 -14.04 -5.06
C THR A 289 -3.74 -14.38 -3.71
N LEU A 290 -3.02 -14.21 -2.60
CA LEU A 290 -3.51 -14.55 -1.28
C LEU A 290 -4.78 -13.76 -0.94
N GLY A 291 -5.83 -14.46 -0.53
CA GLY A 291 -7.13 -13.85 -0.21
C GLY A 291 -7.90 -13.30 -1.42
N LYS A 292 -7.41 -13.49 -2.66
CA LYS A 292 -8.09 -13.08 -3.90
C LYS A 292 -8.64 -14.32 -4.59
N GLN A 293 -9.90 -14.28 -5.02
CA GLN A 293 -10.57 -15.42 -5.69
C GLN A 293 -10.91 -15.09 -7.14
N LYS A 294 -11.44 -13.89 -7.41
CA LYS A 294 -11.76 -13.40 -8.75
C LYS A 294 -10.72 -12.39 -9.22
N ILE A 295 -10.05 -12.69 -10.32
CA ILE A 295 -8.96 -11.86 -10.86
C ILE A 295 -9.24 -11.51 -12.32
N MET A 296 -9.14 -10.22 -12.65
CA MET A 296 -9.17 -9.76 -14.04
C MET A 296 -7.77 -9.39 -14.51
N LEU A 297 -7.37 -9.93 -15.66
CA LEU A 297 -6.18 -9.52 -16.41
C LEU A 297 -6.56 -8.38 -17.36
N LYS A 298 -5.88 -7.24 -17.24
CA LYS A 298 -6.07 -6.05 -18.07
C LYS A 298 -4.83 -5.85 -18.94
N PRO A 299 -4.80 -6.37 -20.19
CA PRO A 299 -3.71 -6.09 -21.12
C PRO A 299 -3.64 -4.59 -21.45
N ASN A 300 -2.69 -4.19 -22.29
CA ASN A 300 -2.68 -2.92 -22.98
C ASN A 300 -2.93 -3.18 -24.46
N LEU A 301 -4.15 -2.96 -24.95
CA LEU A 301 -4.44 -3.13 -26.39
C LEU A 301 -4.34 -1.80 -27.15
N VAL A 302 -4.96 -0.72 -26.66
CA VAL A 302 -5.02 0.60 -27.35
C VAL A 302 -5.74 0.54 -28.69
N SER A 303 -5.23 -0.21 -29.66
CA SER A 303 -5.72 -0.40 -31.03
C SER A 303 -5.58 -1.86 -31.48
N GLU A 304 -5.87 -2.14 -32.75
CA GLU A 304 -5.65 -3.42 -33.41
C GLU A 304 -4.18 -3.70 -33.81
N ASN A 305 -3.25 -2.78 -33.53
CA ASN A 305 -1.86 -2.89 -33.94
C ASN A 305 -1.02 -3.73 -32.95
N PRO A 306 -0.57 -4.94 -33.32
CA PRO A 306 0.16 -5.83 -32.40
C PRO A 306 1.51 -5.27 -31.94
N GLN A 307 2.07 -4.28 -32.63
CA GLN A 307 3.33 -3.64 -32.25
C GLN A 307 3.19 -2.66 -31.06
N SER A 308 1.96 -2.30 -30.69
CA SER A 308 1.68 -1.33 -29.63
C SER A 308 0.99 -1.96 -28.42
N THR A 309 0.89 -3.29 -28.38
CA THR A 309 0.06 -4.04 -27.45
C THR A 309 0.86 -5.04 -26.61
N THR A 310 0.31 -5.44 -25.46
CA THR A 310 0.84 -6.54 -24.65
C THR A 310 0.93 -7.84 -25.45
N ASN A 311 2.06 -8.53 -25.34
CA ASN A 311 2.27 -9.87 -25.88
C ASN A 311 1.26 -10.87 -25.27
N PRO A 312 0.38 -11.51 -26.08
CA PRO A 312 -0.62 -12.45 -25.59
C PRO A 312 -0.05 -13.62 -24.78
N GLU A 313 1.24 -13.99 -24.96
CA GLU A 313 1.88 -15.06 -24.19
C GLU A 313 2.03 -14.71 -22.70
N VAL A 314 2.23 -13.43 -22.37
CA VAL A 314 2.25 -12.96 -20.98
C VAL A 314 0.88 -13.17 -20.33
N ILE A 315 -0.19 -12.81 -21.03
CA ILE A 315 -1.57 -13.01 -20.57
C ILE A 315 -1.89 -14.50 -20.43
N ARG A 316 -1.49 -15.33 -21.41
CA ARG A 316 -1.66 -16.78 -21.36
C ARG A 316 -1.01 -17.38 -20.11
N THR A 317 0.25 -17.03 -19.87
CA THR A 317 1.02 -17.55 -18.74
C THR A 317 0.39 -17.13 -17.41
N LEU A 318 0.08 -15.84 -17.24
CA LEU A 318 -0.57 -15.34 -16.02
C LEU A 318 -1.91 -16.01 -15.76
N ALA A 319 -2.76 -16.14 -16.79
CA ALA A 319 -4.06 -16.79 -16.66
C ALA A 319 -3.91 -18.25 -16.25
N GLN A 320 -2.97 -18.99 -16.85
CA GLN A 320 -2.75 -20.39 -16.51
C GLN A 320 -2.24 -20.55 -15.08
N LEU A 321 -1.28 -19.73 -14.63
CA LEU A 321 -0.77 -19.76 -13.26
C LEU A 321 -1.87 -19.45 -12.24
N MET A 322 -2.68 -18.42 -12.48
CA MET A 322 -3.80 -18.07 -11.60
C MET A 322 -4.87 -19.16 -11.57
N LYS A 323 -5.22 -19.76 -12.71
CA LYS A 323 -6.15 -20.89 -12.75
C LYS A 323 -5.63 -22.11 -12.00
N ASN A 324 -4.35 -22.42 -12.15
CA ASN A 324 -3.70 -23.53 -11.44
C ASN A 324 -3.69 -23.30 -9.92
N ALA A 325 -3.63 -22.05 -9.47
CA ALA A 325 -3.80 -21.64 -8.09
C ALA A 325 -5.28 -21.59 -7.62
N GLY A 326 -6.21 -22.13 -8.42
CA GLY A 326 -7.64 -22.24 -8.07
C GLY A 326 -8.43 -20.94 -8.22
N LYS A 327 -7.94 -19.94 -8.96
CA LYS A 327 -8.59 -18.64 -9.09
C LYS A 327 -9.55 -18.59 -10.27
N VAL A 328 -10.60 -17.78 -10.14
CA VAL A 328 -11.50 -17.42 -11.25
C VAL A 328 -10.87 -16.28 -12.02
N VAL A 329 -10.55 -16.50 -13.29
CA VAL A 329 -9.81 -15.55 -14.13
C VAL A 329 -10.68 -15.05 -15.28
N SER A 330 -10.59 -13.76 -15.60
CA SER A 330 -11.16 -13.14 -16.81
C SER A 330 -10.15 -12.19 -17.45
N ILE A 331 -10.31 -11.88 -18.74
CA ILE A 331 -9.57 -10.81 -19.42
C ILE A 331 -10.54 -9.66 -19.69
N GLY A 332 -10.16 -8.41 -19.41
CA GLY A 332 -10.99 -7.25 -19.70
C GLY A 332 -10.20 -6.12 -20.35
N GLU A 333 -10.79 -5.45 -21.35
CA GLU A 333 -10.18 -4.29 -22.01
C GLU A 333 -11.24 -3.34 -22.60
N GLY A 334 -10.89 -2.05 -22.71
CA GLY A 334 -11.58 -1.09 -23.57
C GLY A 334 -10.57 -0.29 -24.39
N SER A 335 -10.35 -0.68 -25.65
CA SER A 335 -9.42 -0.08 -26.60
C SER A 335 -9.81 1.35 -26.98
N ALA A 336 -8.84 2.21 -27.30
CA ALA A 336 -9.11 3.60 -27.65
C ALA A 336 -9.55 3.78 -29.12
N THR A 337 -8.89 3.04 -30.01
CA THR A 337 -8.97 3.22 -31.46
C THR A 337 -9.19 1.89 -32.17
N ALA A 338 -9.89 1.92 -33.30
CA ALA A 338 -9.75 0.89 -34.33
C ALA A 338 -10.01 1.46 -35.73
N SER A 339 -9.17 1.08 -36.70
CA SER A 339 -9.37 1.45 -38.10
C SER A 339 -10.68 0.90 -38.63
N GLY A 340 -11.46 1.76 -39.30
CA GLY A 340 -12.78 1.40 -39.84
C GLY A 340 -13.92 1.49 -38.83
N PHE A 341 -13.65 1.80 -37.56
CA PHE A 341 -14.68 2.06 -36.55
C PHE A 341 -14.70 3.54 -36.16
N ASN A 342 -13.71 3.96 -35.38
CA ASN A 342 -13.57 5.35 -34.93
C ASN A 342 -12.30 6.03 -35.45
N VAL A 343 -11.52 5.33 -36.28
CA VAL A 343 -10.46 5.93 -37.09
C VAL A 343 -10.81 5.76 -38.57
N ILE A 344 -11.13 6.87 -39.24
CA ILE A 344 -11.58 6.89 -40.64
C ILE A 344 -10.75 7.92 -41.39
N ASN A 345 -10.07 7.49 -42.46
CA ASN A 345 -9.20 8.35 -43.28
C ASN A 345 -8.19 9.17 -42.46
N GLY A 346 -7.64 8.58 -41.39
CA GLY A 346 -6.68 9.23 -40.49
C GLY A 346 -7.30 10.20 -39.48
N VAL A 347 -8.63 10.35 -39.45
CA VAL A 347 -9.34 11.17 -38.47
C VAL A 347 -9.81 10.30 -37.30
N TYR A 348 -9.54 10.77 -36.08
CA TYR A 348 -9.88 10.10 -34.82
C TYR A 348 -11.19 10.65 -34.26
N TYR A 349 -12.25 9.87 -34.39
CA TYR A 349 -13.58 10.19 -33.87
C TYR A 349 -13.76 9.65 -32.45
N ARG A 350 -14.46 10.40 -31.61
CA ARG A 350 -15.02 9.87 -30.37
C ARG A 350 -16.37 9.24 -30.66
N THR A 351 -16.75 8.22 -29.89
CA THR A 351 -18.13 7.73 -29.89
C THR A 351 -18.52 7.19 -28.52
N LYS A 352 -19.79 7.38 -28.14
CA LYS A 352 -20.43 6.70 -27.01
C LYS A 352 -21.46 5.66 -27.46
N ASN A 353 -21.64 5.50 -28.78
CA ASN A 353 -22.60 4.54 -29.33
C ASN A 353 -22.18 3.11 -28.99
N GLN A 354 -23.04 2.40 -28.26
CA GLN A 354 -22.70 1.08 -27.73
C GLN A 354 -22.48 0.03 -28.82
N ASP A 355 -23.25 0.06 -29.92
CA ASP A 355 -23.08 -0.90 -31.02
C ASP A 355 -21.72 -0.74 -31.71
N LYS A 356 -21.31 0.52 -31.96
CA LYS A 356 -19.96 0.81 -32.47
C LYS A 356 -18.87 0.36 -31.51
N LEU A 357 -19.02 0.64 -30.22
CA LEU A 357 -18.06 0.25 -29.19
C LEU A 357 -17.95 -1.28 -29.04
N ASN A 358 -19.08 -1.99 -29.13
CA ASN A 358 -19.13 -3.45 -29.10
C ASN A 358 -18.41 -4.05 -30.31
N GLY A 359 -18.73 -3.58 -31.52
CA GLY A 359 -18.05 -4.04 -32.74
C GLY A 359 -16.55 -3.72 -32.73
N MET A 360 -16.18 -2.52 -32.30
CA MET A 360 -14.79 -2.07 -32.21
C MET A 360 -13.98 -2.95 -31.26
N GLN A 361 -14.48 -3.18 -30.05
CA GLN A 361 -13.75 -3.97 -29.07
C GLN A 361 -13.61 -5.43 -29.50
N GLN A 362 -14.68 -6.03 -30.03
CA GLN A 362 -14.64 -7.39 -30.54
C GLN A 362 -13.64 -7.53 -31.70
N PHE A 363 -13.62 -6.58 -32.62
CA PHE A 363 -12.65 -6.54 -33.71
C PHE A 363 -11.21 -6.50 -33.19
N VAL A 364 -10.91 -5.65 -32.20
CA VAL A 364 -9.56 -5.58 -31.61
C VAL A 364 -9.20 -6.90 -30.93
N PHE A 365 -10.13 -7.51 -30.18
CA PHE A 365 -9.92 -8.82 -29.56
C PHE A 365 -9.61 -9.91 -30.59
N ASP A 366 -10.34 -9.97 -31.69
CA ASP A 366 -10.14 -10.95 -32.74
C ASP A 366 -8.80 -10.75 -33.45
N LYS A 367 -8.49 -9.49 -33.83
CA LYS A 367 -7.25 -9.16 -34.55
C LYS A 367 -5.99 -9.45 -33.76
N LEU A 368 -6.03 -9.25 -32.44
CA LEU A 368 -4.90 -9.50 -31.55
C LEU A 368 -4.91 -10.93 -30.96
N GLY A 369 -5.86 -11.78 -31.36
CA GLY A 369 -5.93 -13.19 -30.96
C GLY A 369 -6.46 -13.45 -29.55
N TYR A 370 -7.02 -12.44 -28.87
CA TYR A 370 -7.55 -12.57 -27.51
C TYR A 370 -8.81 -13.42 -27.44
N THR A 371 -9.64 -13.42 -28.48
CA THR A 371 -10.82 -14.31 -28.56
C THR A 371 -10.41 -15.78 -28.52
N SER A 372 -9.48 -16.18 -29.40
CA SER A 372 -8.95 -17.55 -29.44
C SER A 372 -8.20 -17.92 -28.16
N LEU A 373 -7.44 -16.98 -27.59
CA LEU A 373 -6.74 -17.15 -26.31
C LEU A 373 -7.73 -17.45 -25.18
N ALA A 374 -8.74 -16.59 -25.00
CA ALA A 374 -9.74 -16.73 -23.94
C ALA A 374 -10.54 -18.05 -24.07
N GLN A 375 -10.91 -18.42 -25.30
CA GLN A 375 -11.56 -19.70 -25.60
C GLN A 375 -10.66 -20.89 -25.23
N SER A 376 -9.38 -20.87 -25.62
CA SER A 376 -8.43 -21.96 -25.32
C SER A 376 -8.23 -22.18 -23.83
N LEU A 377 -8.36 -21.11 -23.04
CA LEU A 377 -8.24 -21.13 -21.59
C LEU A 377 -9.58 -21.33 -20.88
N GLY A 378 -10.72 -21.29 -21.59
CA GLY A 378 -12.05 -21.34 -20.98
C GLY A 378 -12.28 -20.22 -19.97
N ILE A 379 -11.87 -18.99 -20.28
CA ILE A 379 -12.04 -17.80 -19.42
C ILE A 379 -12.85 -16.70 -20.12
N PRO A 380 -13.61 -15.87 -19.40
CA PRO A 380 -14.37 -14.78 -20.00
C PRO A 380 -13.47 -13.69 -20.59
N LEU A 381 -13.89 -13.15 -21.73
CA LEU A 381 -13.34 -11.95 -22.35
C LEU A 381 -14.37 -10.82 -22.25
N VAL A 382 -14.02 -9.73 -21.57
CA VAL A 382 -14.95 -8.68 -21.14
C VAL A 382 -14.66 -7.38 -21.88
N ASN A 383 -15.66 -6.87 -22.59
CA ASN A 383 -15.63 -5.51 -23.15
C ASN A 383 -15.90 -4.49 -22.02
N LEU A 384 -14.93 -3.64 -21.71
CA LEU A 384 -15.05 -2.63 -20.65
C LEU A 384 -15.70 -1.32 -21.13
N HIS A 385 -16.10 -1.21 -22.40
CA HIS A 385 -16.75 -0.01 -22.92
C HIS A 385 -18.23 0.12 -22.57
N THR A 386 -18.94 -1.00 -22.52
CA THR A 386 -20.40 -1.12 -22.53
C THR A 386 -20.83 -2.21 -21.55
N GLY A 387 -22.13 -2.30 -21.25
CA GLY A 387 -22.66 -3.22 -20.24
C GLY A 387 -23.09 -2.47 -18.97
N GLU A 388 -23.13 -3.20 -17.86
CA GLU A 388 -23.52 -2.63 -16.57
C GLU A 388 -22.38 -1.80 -15.98
N MET A 389 -22.70 -0.58 -15.54
CA MET A 389 -21.74 0.35 -14.95
C MET A 389 -22.03 0.52 -13.46
N SER A 390 -20.98 0.60 -12.66
CA SER A 390 -21.04 0.91 -11.24
C SER A 390 -20.34 2.24 -10.97
N SER A 391 -20.96 3.09 -10.15
CA SER A 391 -20.35 4.33 -9.68
C SER A 391 -19.51 4.03 -8.43
N VAL A 392 -18.23 4.37 -8.47
CA VAL A 392 -17.27 4.16 -7.38
C VAL A 392 -16.81 5.52 -6.87
N ALA A 393 -17.00 5.76 -5.58
CA ALA A 393 -16.50 6.98 -4.93
C ALA A 393 -14.97 6.98 -4.91
N VAL A 394 -14.37 8.13 -5.22
CA VAL A 394 -12.91 8.34 -5.21
C VAL A 394 -12.60 9.35 -4.12
N ALA A 395 -12.34 8.86 -2.91
CA ALA A 395 -12.03 9.73 -1.77
C ALA A 395 -10.77 10.56 -2.07
N ASN A 396 -10.89 11.88 -1.96
CA ASN A 396 -9.84 12.85 -2.29
C ASN A 396 -9.35 12.74 -3.75
N GLY A 397 -10.25 12.45 -4.69
CA GLY A 397 -9.95 12.45 -6.12
C GLY A 397 -9.47 13.83 -6.60
N PHE A 398 -8.60 13.84 -7.61
CA PHE A 398 -8.08 15.07 -8.20
C PHE A 398 -9.01 15.64 -9.26
N VAL A 399 -9.62 14.78 -10.07
CA VAL A 399 -10.47 15.12 -11.21
C VAL A 399 -11.93 14.77 -10.92
N PHE A 400 -12.19 13.65 -10.24
CA PHE A 400 -13.54 13.16 -9.98
C PHE A 400 -13.74 12.75 -8.52
N ASP A 401 -14.87 13.13 -7.93
CA ASP A 401 -15.32 12.60 -6.63
C ASP A 401 -15.89 11.17 -6.74
N ALA A 402 -16.34 10.79 -7.94
CA ALA A 402 -16.79 9.43 -8.26
C ALA A 402 -16.57 9.11 -9.75
N ILE A 403 -16.24 7.86 -10.05
CA ILE A 403 -15.99 7.36 -11.41
C ILE A 403 -16.97 6.22 -11.72
N SER A 404 -17.54 6.23 -12.91
CA SER A 404 -18.27 5.08 -13.45
C SER A 404 -17.31 4.08 -14.08
N ILE A 405 -17.33 2.83 -13.64
CA ILE A 405 -16.54 1.73 -14.22
C ILE A 405 -17.46 0.55 -14.56
N HIS A 406 -17.02 -0.34 -15.44
CA HIS A 406 -17.79 -1.56 -15.73
C HIS A 406 -17.93 -2.42 -14.46
N HIS A 407 -19.13 -2.96 -14.21
CA HIS A 407 -19.47 -3.68 -12.98
C HIS A 407 -18.54 -4.88 -12.70
N SER A 408 -18.03 -5.53 -13.74
CA SER A 408 -17.03 -6.60 -13.58
C SER A 408 -15.76 -6.16 -12.84
N LEU A 409 -15.43 -4.86 -12.84
CA LEU A 409 -14.27 -4.31 -12.12
C LEU A 409 -14.54 -4.12 -10.62
N THR A 410 -15.82 -3.95 -10.22
CA THR A 410 -16.20 -3.94 -8.80
C THR A 410 -16.32 -5.35 -8.21
N ASP A 411 -16.66 -6.33 -9.05
CA ASP A 411 -16.92 -7.73 -8.68
C ASP A 411 -15.68 -8.59 -8.47
N ILE A 412 -14.53 -8.17 -8.99
CA ILE A 412 -13.26 -8.85 -8.81
C ILE A 412 -12.66 -8.55 -7.43
N ASP A 413 -11.76 -9.40 -6.96
CA ASP A 413 -10.96 -9.16 -5.76
C ASP A 413 -9.63 -8.46 -6.08
N MET A 414 -9.15 -8.64 -7.31
CA MET A 414 -7.91 -8.07 -7.81
C MET A 414 -7.95 -7.80 -9.30
N LEU A 415 -7.52 -6.60 -9.68
CA LEU A 415 -7.16 -6.23 -11.05
C LEU A 415 -5.65 -6.41 -11.22
N CYS A 416 -5.25 -7.15 -12.26
CA CYS A 416 -3.87 -7.28 -12.69
C CYS A 416 -3.64 -6.47 -13.97
N SER A 417 -2.88 -5.38 -13.89
CA SER A 417 -2.52 -4.56 -15.05
C SER A 417 -1.32 -5.16 -15.76
N VAL A 418 -1.45 -5.44 -17.05
CA VAL A 418 -0.42 -6.12 -17.85
C VAL A 418 -0.04 -5.28 -19.07
N PRO A 419 0.65 -4.13 -18.89
CA PRO A 419 0.96 -3.23 -19.99
C PRO A 419 2.19 -3.66 -20.80
N MET A 420 2.25 -3.26 -22.06
CA MET A 420 3.51 -3.13 -22.79
C MET A 420 4.31 -1.92 -22.24
N MET A 421 5.60 -2.09 -22.01
CA MET A 421 6.51 -0.99 -21.65
C MET A 421 6.63 0.01 -22.81
N LYS A 422 6.15 1.24 -22.65
CA LYS A 422 6.32 2.26 -23.70
C LYS A 422 6.37 3.69 -23.22
N THR A 423 6.93 4.58 -24.04
CA THR A 423 6.81 6.03 -23.89
C THR A 423 5.46 6.56 -24.39
N HIS A 424 5.09 7.77 -24.00
CA HIS A 424 3.80 8.38 -24.38
C HIS A 424 3.87 9.91 -24.42
N ILE A 425 3.30 10.54 -25.46
CA ILE A 425 3.36 12.01 -25.65
C ILE A 425 2.60 12.83 -24.59
N LEU A 426 1.47 12.35 -24.06
CA LEU A 426 0.79 13.00 -22.91
C LEU A 426 1.42 12.64 -21.55
N GLY A 427 1.52 11.33 -21.24
CA GLY A 427 1.87 10.86 -19.89
C GLY A 427 3.36 10.60 -19.63
N GLY A 428 4.24 10.86 -20.60
CA GLY A 428 5.66 10.48 -20.57
C GLY A 428 5.90 8.99 -20.80
N VAL A 429 5.21 8.13 -20.05
CA VAL A 429 5.27 6.66 -20.18
C VAL A 429 3.87 6.03 -20.10
N THR A 430 3.73 4.83 -20.64
CA THR A 430 2.63 3.92 -20.38
C THR A 430 3.19 2.68 -19.71
N LEU A 431 2.77 2.49 -18.47
CA LEU A 431 3.13 1.37 -17.59
C LEU A 431 1.86 0.93 -16.84
N GLY A 432 1.99 0.36 -15.65
CA GLY A 432 0.92 -0.29 -14.89
C GLY A 432 -0.24 0.62 -14.58
N MET A 433 0.02 1.80 -14.01
CA MET A 433 -1.03 2.74 -13.59
C MET A 433 -1.74 3.37 -14.79
N LYS A 434 -0.99 3.90 -15.77
CA LYS A 434 -1.59 4.56 -16.95
C LYS A 434 -2.43 3.60 -17.80
N ASN A 435 -2.12 2.30 -17.81
CA ASN A 435 -2.89 1.31 -18.55
C ASN A 435 -4.35 1.19 -18.08
N LEU A 436 -4.66 1.63 -16.84
CA LEU A 436 -6.03 1.70 -16.34
C LEU A 436 -6.86 2.81 -17.01
N ILE A 437 -6.28 3.72 -17.80
CA ILE A 437 -7.09 4.65 -18.60
C ILE A 437 -8.10 3.89 -19.49
N GLY A 438 -7.76 2.68 -19.95
CA GLY A 438 -8.68 1.81 -20.71
C GLY A 438 -9.90 1.31 -19.91
N THR A 439 -9.88 1.40 -18.57
CA THR A 439 -11.02 0.99 -17.73
C THR A 439 -12.07 2.09 -17.58
N TYR A 440 -11.82 3.31 -18.06
CA TYR A 440 -12.88 4.30 -18.26
C TYR A 440 -13.77 3.85 -19.44
N PRO A 441 -15.05 3.52 -19.22
CA PRO A 441 -15.91 2.97 -20.27
C PRO A 441 -16.20 3.98 -21.37
N GLY A 442 -16.08 3.55 -22.64
CA GLY A 442 -16.36 4.42 -23.78
C GLY A 442 -17.81 4.91 -23.83
N ALA A 443 -18.78 4.12 -23.34
CA ALA A 443 -20.18 4.54 -23.30
C ALA A 443 -20.40 5.75 -22.37
N VAL A 444 -19.53 5.95 -21.38
CA VAL A 444 -19.61 7.08 -20.44
C VAL A 444 -18.66 8.20 -20.85
N TYR A 445 -17.43 7.87 -21.23
CA TYR A 445 -16.33 8.83 -21.39
C TYR A 445 -15.83 9.01 -22.84
N GLY A 446 -16.48 8.35 -23.80
CA GLY A 446 -16.09 8.31 -25.21
C GLY A 446 -14.96 7.31 -25.48
N SER A 447 -14.96 6.69 -26.67
CA SER A 447 -13.96 5.68 -27.08
C SER A 447 -12.50 6.11 -26.86
N LEU A 448 -12.15 7.37 -27.15
CA LEU A 448 -10.78 7.89 -27.01
C LEU A 448 -10.45 8.41 -25.61
N ARG A 449 -11.43 8.39 -24.68
CA ARG A 449 -11.35 8.96 -23.33
C ARG A 449 -11.05 10.46 -23.34
N SER A 450 -11.33 11.11 -24.47
CA SER A 450 -11.15 12.54 -24.66
C SER A 450 -11.94 13.36 -23.63
N LEU A 451 -13.09 12.86 -23.16
CA LEU A 451 -13.87 13.54 -22.12
C LEU A 451 -13.22 13.48 -20.73
N ILE A 452 -12.48 12.42 -20.43
CA ILE A 452 -11.65 12.37 -19.21
C ILE A 452 -10.51 13.37 -19.34
N HIS A 453 -9.85 13.39 -20.50
CA HIS A 453 -8.74 14.29 -20.73
C HIS A 453 -9.17 15.77 -20.72
N ASP A 454 -10.36 16.09 -21.24
CA ASP A 454 -10.96 17.43 -21.15
C ASP A 454 -11.11 17.86 -19.68
N GLN A 455 -11.64 16.99 -18.81
CA GLN A 455 -11.79 17.29 -17.38
C GLN A 455 -10.44 17.39 -16.67
N ALA A 456 -9.54 16.44 -16.91
CA ALA A 456 -8.22 16.42 -16.29
C ALA A 456 -7.35 17.62 -16.71
N ALA A 457 -7.55 18.17 -17.92
CA ALA A 457 -6.83 19.34 -18.39
C ALA A 457 -7.19 20.63 -17.64
N HIS A 458 -8.32 20.66 -16.93
CA HIS A 458 -8.65 21.75 -15.99
C HIS A 458 -7.87 21.64 -14.67
N VAL A 459 -7.29 20.47 -14.38
CA VAL A 459 -6.54 20.18 -13.16
C VAL A 459 -5.03 20.27 -13.42
N GLU A 460 -4.55 19.72 -14.55
CA GLU A 460 -3.13 19.75 -14.92
C GLU A 460 -2.89 19.64 -16.42
N THR A 461 -1.73 20.13 -16.88
CA THR A 461 -1.47 20.41 -18.31
C THR A 461 -1.43 19.18 -19.21
N SER A 462 -1.06 18.01 -18.70
CA SER A 462 -1.04 16.77 -19.50
C SER A 462 -2.44 16.24 -19.78
N GLY A 463 -3.44 16.60 -18.97
CA GLY A 463 -4.80 16.07 -19.04
C GLY A 463 -4.89 14.56 -18.78
N VAL A 464 -3.93 13.99 -18.04
CA VAL A 464 -3.82 12.54 -17.82
C VAL A 464 -3.44 12.21 -16.37
N ALA A 465 -2.49 12.91 -15.76
CA ALA A 465 -1.84 12.48 -14.52
C ALA A 465 -2.82 12.34 -13.35
N GLY A 466 -3.66 13.36 -13.11
CA GLY A 466 -4.69 13.30 -12.07
C GLY A 466 -5.71 12.18 -12.30
N ALA A 467 -6.16 12.02 -13.56
CA ALA A 467 -7.12 10.97 -13.93
C ALA A 467 -6.54 9.55 -13.81
N VAL A 468 -5.23 9.38 -13.97
CA VAL A 468 -4.54 8.10 -13.71
C VAL A 468 -4.57 7.75 -12.23
N VAL A 469 -4.31 8.71 -11.34
CA VAL A 469 -4.37 8.47 -9.90
C VAL A 469 -5.80 8.13 -9.45
N ASP A 470 -6.79 8.87 -9.95
CA ASP A 470 -8.19 8.62 -9.60
C ASP A 470 -8.67 7.23 -10.06
N ILE A 471 -8.31 6.80 -11.27
CA ILE A 471 -8.73 5.47 -11.76
C ILE A 471 -8.01 4.33 -11.05
N VAL A 472 -6.75 4.54 -10.62
CA VAL A 472 -6.05 3.57 -9.76
C VAL A 472 -6.78 3.40 -8.44
N ARG A 473 -7.23 4.50 -7.81
CA ARG A 473 -8.02 4.46 -6.55
C ARG A 473 -9.41 3.85 -6.72
N ALA A 474 -10.04 4.04 -7.88
CA ALA A 474 -11.34 3.47 -8.18
C ALA A 474 -11.31 1.95 -8.45
N ASN A 475 -10.13 1.35 -8.61
CA ASN A 475 -9.96 -0.06 -8.94
C ASN A 475 -9.17 -0.82 -7.87
N LYS A 476 -9.37 -2.14 -7.82
CA LYS A 476 -8.63 -3.04 -6.92
C LYS A 476 -7.30 -3.48 -7.54
N LEU A 477 -6.47 -2.53 -7.97
CA LEU A 477 -5.17 -2.81 -8.61
C LEU A 477 -4.21 -3.45 -7.59
N GLY A 478 -3.96 -4.76 -7.74
CA GLY A 478 -3.15 -5.54 -6.79
C GLY A 478 -1.90 -6.17 -7.39
N LEU A 479 -1.78 -6.18 -8.72
CA LEU A 479 -0.60 -6.69 -9.41
C LEU A 479 -0.36 -5.91 -10.70
N VAL A 480 0.87 -5.52 -10.94
CA VAL A 480 1.34 -4.99 -12.22
C VAL A 480 2.37 -5.96 -12.78
N VAL A 481 2.21 -6.36 -14.04
CA VAL A 481 3.18 -7.18 -14.80
C VAL A 481 3.47 -6.49 -16.12
N ILE A 482 4.53 -5.70 -16.17
CA ILE A 482 4.95 -4.96 -17.36
C ILE A 482 5.65 -5.93 -18.31
N ASP A 483 5.03 -6.11 -19.46
CA ASP A 483 5.63 -6.77 -20.61
C ASP A 483 6.65 -5.84 -21.26
N ALA A 484 7.92 -6.18 -21.07
CA ALA A 484 9.04 -5.56 -21.75
C ALA A 484 9.77 -6.62 -22.62
N SER A 485 9.05 -7.61 -23.16
CA SER A 485 9.60 -8.48 -24.19
C SER A 485 10.01 -7.65 -25.40
N THR A 486 9.10 -6.80 -25.84
CA THR A 486 9.37 -5.65 -26.72
C THR A 486 8.75 -4.40 -26.09
N ALA A 487 9.51 -3.32 -26.09
CA ALA A 487 9.11 -2.00 -25.61
C ALA A 487 8.99 -1.01 -26.77
N MET A 488 8.44 0.18 -26.52
CA MET A 488 8.38 1.27 -27.49
C MET A 488 8.96 2.56 -26.92
N GLU A 489 9.78 3.26 -27.69
CA GLU A 489 10.39 4.55 -27.34
C GLU A 489 9.93 5.67 -28.28
N GLY A 490 10.30 6.93 -27.97
CA GLY A 490 9.91 8.10 -28.76
C GLY A 490 8.43 8.47 -28.61
N ASN A 491 7.80 8.91 -29.70
CA ASN A 491 6.43 9.41 -29.69
C ASN A 491 5.39 8.27 -29.74
N GLY A 492 5.13 7.63 -28.60
CA GLY A 492 3.98 6.72 -28.40
C GLY A 492 2.67 7.47 -28.11
N PRO A 493 1.52 6.79 -27.98
CA PRO A 493 1.35 5.38 -27.60
C PRO A 493 1.39 4.37 -28.75
N GLU A 494 1.44 4.84 -30.00
CA GLU A 494 1.49 4.03 -31.22
C GLU A 494 2.54 4.64 -32.16
N GLY A 495 3.12 3.84 -33.04
CA GLY A 495 4.02 4.31 -34.11
C GLY A 495 5.44 4.73 -33.67
N GLY A 496 5.77 4.63 -32.38
CA GLY A 496 7.14 4.80 -31.90
C GLY A 496 8.06 3.62 -32.28
N PRO A 497 9.40 3.83 -32.37
CA PRO A 497 10.35 2.75 -32.59
C PRO A 497 10.25 1.66 -31.52
N LEU A 498 10.32 0.41 -31.97
CA LEU A 498 10.34 -0.76 -31.08
C LEU A 498 11.75 -1.01 -30.55
N VAL A 499 11.82 -1.39 -29.28
CA VAL A 499 13.06 -1.69 -28.57
C VAL A 499 12.94 -3.06 -27.92
N LYS A 500 13.82 -3.98 -28.29
CA LYS A 500 13.88 -5.29 -27.62
C LYS A 500 14.56 -5.13 -26.27
N MET A 501 13.81 -5.38 -25.19
CA MET A 501 14.33 -5.32 -23.81
C MET A 501 14.51 -6.72 -23.21
N ASP A 502 13.71 -7.71 -23.63
CA ASP A 502 13.72 -9.09 -23.12
C ASP A 502 13.53 -9.16 -21.59
N LEU A 503 12.57 -8.41 -21.05
CA LEU A 503 12.30 -8.37 -19.61
C LEU A 503 10.82 -8.56 -19.29
N ILE A 504 10.57 -9.05 -18.07
CA ILE A 504 9.30 -8.93 -17.37
C ILE A 504 9.57 -8.19 -16.05
N ILE A 505 8.81 -7.14 -15.78
CA ILE A 505 8.90 -6.38 -14.51
C ILE A 505 7.57 -6.52 -13.79
N ALA A 506 7.58 -6.95 -12.53
CA ALA A 506 6.35 -7.18 -11.79
C ALA A 506 6.40 -6.70 -10.35
N GLY A 507 5.25 -6.33 -9.79
CA GLY A 507 5.13 -5.95 -8.39
C GLY A 507 3.67 -5.75 -7.97
N THR A 508 3.43 -5.82 -6.65
CA THR A 508 2.09 -5.66 -6.06
C THR A 508 1.80 -4.23 -5.60
N ASN A 509 2.77 -3.31 -5.76
CA ASN A 509 2.59 -1.87 -5.63
C ASN A 509 2.79 -1.23 -7.01
N ALA A 510 1.72 -0.63 -7.55
CA ALA A 510 1.72 -0.12 -8.92
C ALA A 510 2.69 1.06 -9.12
N LEU A 511 2.74 2.00 -8.17
CA LEU A 511 3.65 3.14 -8.23
C LEU A 511 5.11 2.68 -8.20
N ALA A 512 5.46 1.77 -7.29
CA ALA A 512 6.81 1.20 -7.20
C ALA A 512 7.21 0.49 -8.50
N THR A 513 6.31 -0.33 -9.04
CA THR A 513 6.56 -1.11 -10.27
C THR A 513 6.78 -0.18 -11.46
N ASP A 514 5.96 0.87 -11.59
CA ASP A 514 6.10 1.87 -12.64
C ASP A 514 7.37 2.71 -12.47
N MET A 515 7.74 3.10 -11.24
CA MET A 515 8.97 3.84 -10.97
C MET A 515 10.22 3.03 -11.35
N VAL A 516 10.26 1.74 -11.00
CA VAL A 516 11.37 0.86 -11.38
C VAL A 516 11.45 0.72 -12.90
N ALA A 517 10.32 0.45 -13.57
CA ALA A 517 10.29 0.33 -15.02
C ALA A 517 10.69 1.63 -15.74
N ALA A 518 10.22 2.79 -15.27
CA ALA A 518 10.64 4.08 -15.80
C ALA A 518 12.16 4.31 -15.60
N SER A 519 12.72 3.90 -14.46
CA SER A 519 14.17 3.96 -14.23
C SER A 519 14.94 3.06 -15.20
N VAL A 520 14.44 1.84 -15.46
CA VAL A 520 15.00 0.92 -16.48
C VAL A 520 14.96 1.55 -17.88
N MET A 521 13.92 2.32 -18.21
CA MET A 521 13.82 3.12 -19.44
C MET A 521 14.71 4.39 -19.43
N GLY A 522 15.45 4.62 -18.34
CA GLY A 522 16.35 5.75 -18.16
C GLY A 522 15.67 7.06 -17.75
N PHE A 523 14.43 7.04 -17.27
CA PHE A 523 13.75 8.21 -16.70
C PHE A 523 14.03 8.36 -15.21
N SER A 524 14.16 9.60 -14.75
CA SER A 524 14.00 9.95 -13.33
C SER A 524 12.51 9.94 -12.97
N HIS A 525 12.20 9.64 -11.71
CA HIS A 525 10.81 9.57 -11.28
C HIS A 525 10.11 10.94 -11.32
N GLU A 526 10.86 12.04 -11.21
CA GLU A 526 10.35 13.40 -11.33
C GLU A 526 9.99 13.80 -12.77
N GLU A 527 10.47 13.06 -13.78
CA GLU A 527 10.12 13.31 -15.18
C GLU A 527 8.69 12.84 -15.53
N ILE A 528 8.08 12.00 -14.68
CA ILE A 528 6.80 11.36 -14.97
C ILE A 528 5.68 12.00 -14.13
N PRO A 529 4.77 12.78 -14.75
CA PRO A 529 3.71 13.49 -14.03
C PRO A 529 2.88 12.57 -13.12
N ALA A 530 2.47 11.39 -13.61
CA ALA A 530 1.67 10.46 -12.83
C ALA A 530 2.33 10.05 -11.50
N PHE A 531 3.66 10.00 -11.41
CA PHE A 531 4.36 9.65 -10.17
C PHE A 531 4.35 10.82 -9.18
N LEU A 532 4.53 12.05 -9.67
CA LEU A 532 4.42 13.26 -8.86
C LEU A 532 3.01 13.40 -8.27
N TRP A 533 1.99 13.20 -9.10
CA TRP A 533 0.59 13.23 -8.68
C TRP A 533 0.25 12.12 -7.69
N SER A 534 0.80 10.92 -7.90
CA SER A 534 0.67 9.82 -6.93
C SER A 534 1.28 10.21 -5.57
N ASN A 535 2.47 10.81 -5.56
CA ASN A 535 3.10 11.29 -4.32
C ASN A 535 2.27 12.39 -3.63
N MET A 536 1.70 13.33 -4.39
CA MET A 536 0.78 14.35 -3.86
C MET A 536 -0.50 13.73 -3.29
N ALA A 537 -0.95 12.62 -3.85
CA ALA A 537 -2.05 11.79 -3.36
C ALA A 537 -1.70 10.97 -2.09
N GLY A 538 -0.48 11.12 -1.56
CA GLY A 538 0.01 10.37 -0.41
C GLY A 538 0.42 8.94 -0.75
N MET A 539 0.64 8.63 -2.04
CA MET A 539 1.11 7.30 -2.46
C MET A 539 2.59 7.11 -2.20
N TYR A 540 2.98 5.86 -1.91
CA TYR A 540 4.36 5.45 -1.67
C TYR A 540 4.70 4.25 -2.55
N PRO A 541 5.97 4.09 -2.92
CA PRO A 541 7.16 4.84 -2.50
C PRO A 541 7.29 6.21 -3.21
N GLN A 542 8.04 7.13 -2.60
CA GLN A 542 8.38 8.43 -3.19
C GLN A 542 9.73 8.43 -3.91
N ARG A 543 10.61 7.47 -3.59
CA ARG A 543 11.96 7.34 -4.14
C ARG A 543 12.32 5.89 -4.41
N LEU A 544 13.20 5.67 -5.40
CA LEU A 544 13.64 4.32 -5.79
C LEU A 544 14.36 3.56 -4.67
N ASN A 545 15.07 4.25 -3.77
CA ASN A 545 15.75 3.60 -2.64
C ASN A 545 14.81 3.07 -1.55
N GLN A 546 13.50 3.30 -1.68
CA GLN A 546 12.46 2.73 -0.82
C GLN A 546 11.86 1.45 -1.41
N ILE A 547 12.36 1.01 -2.58
CA ILE A 547 11.89 -0.16 -3.31
C ILE A 547 12.95 -1.24 -3.19
N GLU A 548 12.50 -2.44 -2.79
CA GLU A 548 13.34 -3.63 -2.88
C GLU A 548 13.22 -4.20 -4.29
N VAL A 549 14.32 -4.17 -5.04
CA VAL A 549 14.36 -4.78 -6.38
C VAL A 549 14.98 -6.17 -6.29
N ARG A 550 14.27 -7.17 -6.81
CA ARG A 550 14.70 -8.57 -6.85
C ARG A 550 14.90 -9.06 -8.28
N GLY A 551 15.84 -9.99 -8.48
CA GLY A 551 16.21 -10.49 -9.81
C GLY A 551 17.33 -9.68 -10.45
N GLU A 552 17.17 -9.25 -11.69
CA GLU A 552 18.15 -8.44 -12.41
C GLU A 552 18.35 -7.08 -11.73
N ARG A 553 19.59 -6.59 -11.70
CA ARG A 553 19.89 -5.25 -11.18
C ARG A 553 19.39 -4.22 -12.20
N MET A 554 18.70 -3.17 -11.73
CA MET A 554 18.20 -2.10 -12.61
C MET A 554 19.28 -1.57 -13.56
N ASP A 555 20.49 -1.29 -13.05
CA ASP A 555 21.56 -0.72 -13.87
C ASP A 555 22.13 -1.70 -14.90
N SER A 556 21.99 -3.03 -14.72
CA SER A 556 22.44 -4.02 -15.71
C SER A 556 21.46 -4.20 -16.88
N VAL A 557 20.22 -3.73 -16.71
CA VAL A 557 19.17 -3.80 -17.74
C VAL A 557 18.70 -2.42 -18.22
N ARG A 558 19.24 -1.36 -17.63
CA ARG A 558 18.87 0.02 -17.95
C ARG A 558 19.24 0.33 -19.39
N ARG A 559 18.31 0.94 -20.11
CA ARG A 559 18.52 1.52 -21.42
C ARG A 559 17.95 2.92 -21.44
N LYS A 560 18.72 3.89 -21.96
CA LYS A 560 18.22 5.25 -22.14
C LYS A 560 17.32 5.29 -23.38
N PHE A 561 16.01 5.37 -23.16
CA PHE A 561 15.04 5.42 -24.25
C PHE A 561 15.07 6.78 -24.95
N LEU A 562 14.72 6.79 -26.24
CA LEU A 562 14.34 8.02 -26.93
C LEU A 562 13.13 8.65 -26.21
N ARG A 563 13.28 9.90 -25.77
CA ARG A 563 12.22 10.62 -25.05
C ARG A 563 11.06 10.98 -25.99
N PRO A 564 9.80 10.87 -25.54
CA PRO A 564 8.68 11.46 -26.28
C PRO A 564 8.79 12.98 -26.26
N GLN A 565 8.33 13.63 -27.33
CA GLN A 565 8.03 15.05 -27.31
C GLN A 565 6.71 15.24 -26.55
N LEU A 566 6.80 15.69 -25.31
CA LEU A 566 5.62 15.89 -24.48
C LEU A 566 4.72 16.97 -25.08
N SER A 567 3.42 16.69 -25.13
CA SER A 567 2.39 17.62 -25.59
C SER A 567 1.32 17.78 -24.52
N SER A 568 0.76 18.98 -24.38
CA SER A 568 -0.41 19.18 -23.52
C SER A 568 -1.65 18.59 -24.19
N TRP A 569 -2.67 18.27 -23.38
CA TRP A 569 -3.94 17.82 -23.94
C TRP A 569 -4.56 18.88 -24.87
N SER A 570 -4.50 20.16 -24.48
CA SER A 570 -5.04 21.27 -25.28
C SER A 570 -4.45 21.34 -26.70
N ASN A 571 -3.19 20.91 -26.89
CA ASN A 571 -2.56 20.87 -28.21
C ASN A 571 -3.02 19.69 -29.07
N LEU A 572 -3.32 18.54 -28.46
CA LEU A 572 -3.80 17.33 -29.18
C LEU A 572 -5.32 17.33 -29.38
N ARG A 573 -6.06 18.02 -28.51
CA ARG A 573 -7.53 18.04 -28.49
C ARG A 573 -8.20 18.39 -29.83
N PRO A 574 -7.65 19.28 -30.68
CA PRO A 574 -8.26 19.59 -31.98
C PRO A 574 -8.26 18.42 -32.97
N SER A 575 -7.28 17.51 -32.89
CA SER A 575 -7.09 16.40 -33.84
C SER A 575 -7.48 15.03 -33.28
N PHE A 576 -7.72 14.92 -31.98
CA PHE A 576 -8.02 13.65 -31.31
C PHE A 576 -9.38 13.66 -30.61
N GLY A 577 -10.39 13.03 -31.20
CA GLY A 577 -11.73 12.95 -30.62
C GLY A 577 -12.49 14.28 -30.59
N SER A 578 -12.16 15.20 -31.51
CA SER A 578 -12.85 16.49 -31.65
C SER A 578 -14.24 16.38 -32.27
N GLN A 579 -14.47 15.31 -33.03
CA GLN A 579 -15.73 15.02 -33.70
C GLN A 579 -16.31 13.70 -33.20
N GLU A 580 -17.63 13.61 -33.16
CA GLU A 580 -18.36 12.41 -32.77
C GLU A 580 -18.88 11.66 -34.00
N ILE A 581 -18.88 10.32 -33.95
CA ILE A 581 -19.37 9.45 -35.02
C ILE A 581 -20.49 8.52 -34.59
#